data_AF-A0A349XTX0-F1
#
_entry.id   AF-A0A349XTX0-F1
#
_cell.length_a   1.000
_cell.length_b   1.000
_cell.length_c   1.000
_cell.angle_alpha   90.00
_cell.angle_beta   90.00
_cell.angle_gamma   90.00
#
_symmetry.space_group_name_H-M   'P 1'
#
loop_
_entity.id
_entity.type
_entity.pdbx_description
1 polymer ?
#
loop_
_entity_poly.entity_id
_entity_poly.type
_entity_poly.pdbx_seq_one_letter_code
_entity_poly.pdbx_strand_id
1 'polypeptide(L)'
;WEEVSVRFHHVYAKPEAAFKAANVDAMLSDPATAAKTISRIAAEPESFGAFKGKTGLLASRADKSDRDRALKNVTPLADSISDYLRQRGDAERRIQAEELAVRRQVALEIPALSSNAKSVLERVRDAIDRNDLPSGLEYALADKMVKAELEGFAKAVTERFGERTFLPLAAKDTTGEAFQRMTSGMNAVQKSEVKQAWMTMRTVQQLSAHERSVTALKQAEALRQTKSQGLTLK
;
A
#
# COMPACT_ATOMS: atom_id res chain seq x y z
N TRP A 1 4.81 18.51 13.48
CA TRP A 1 4.60 18.70 14.93
C TRP A 1 5.57 19.72 15.50
N GLU A 2 6.88 19.50 15.39
CA GLU A 2 7.91 20.44 15.89
C GLU A 2 7.69 21.88 15.41
N GLU A 3 7.38 22.05 14.13
CA GLU A 3 7.08 23.35 13.53
C GLU A 3 5.93 24.10 14.21
N VAL A 4 4.84 23.40 14.54
CA VAL A 4 3.69 23.99 15.26
C VAL A 4 4.12 24.45 16.64
N SER A 5 4.83 23.59 17.38
CA SER A 5 5.32 23.91 18.73
C SER A 5 6.24 25.13 18.74
N VAL A 6 7.22 25.19 17.84
CA VAL A 6 8.15 26.32 17.71
C VAL A 6 7.40 27.62 17.41
N ARG A 7 6.39 27.58 16.55
CA ARG A 7 5.63 28.78 16.19
C ARG A 7 4.76 29.31 17.32
N PHE A 8 4.21 28.45 18.18
CA PHE A 8 3.57 28.90 19.43
C PHE A 8 4.55 29.70 20.31
N HIS A 9 5.82 29.27 20.42
CA HIS A 9 6.87 29.99 21.18
C HIS A 9 7.33 31.29 20.55
N HIS A 10 7.11 31.47 19.25
CA HIS A 10 7.38 32.72 18.55
C HIS A 10 6.23 33.72 18.69
N VAL A 11 4.98 33.25 18.74
CA VAL A 11 3.80 34.11 18.78
C VAL A 11 3.43 34.50 20.22
N TYR A 12 3.38 33.55 21.16
CA TYR A 12 2.78 33.78 22.47
C TYR A 12 3.80 33.89 23.60
N ALA A 13 3.48 34.72 24.60
CA ALA A 13 4.27 34.84 25.83
C ALA A 13 4.14 33.59 26.72
N LYS A 14 3.01 32.88 26.64
CA LYS A 14 2.74 31.61 27.35
C LYS A 14 2.33 30.55 26.32
N PRO A 15 3.28 29.93 25.61
CA PRO A 15 3.00 29.06 24.47
C PRO A 15 2.18 27.83 24.84
N GLU A 16 2.41 27.22 26.00
CA GLU A 16 1.68 26.03 26.46
C GLU A 16 0.21 26.35 26.75
N ALA A 17 -0.06 27.52 27.35
CA ALA A 17 -1.42 27.98 27.62
C ALA A 17 -2.17 28.29 26.32
N ALA A 18 -1.50 28.93 25.36
CA ALA A 18 -2.08 29.23 24.06
C ALA A 18 -2.33 27.96 23.22
N PHE A 19 -1.42 26.99 23.29
CA PHE A 19 -1.60 25.68 22.68
C PHE A 19 -2.83 24.97 23.25
N LYS A 20 -2.97 24.94 24.58
CA LYS A 20 -4.13 24.36 25.25
C LYS A 20 -5.43 25.08 24.87
N ALA A 21 -5.41 26.41 24.75
CA ALA A 21 -6.55 27.20 24.32
C ALA A 21 -6.92 26.95 22.85
N ALA A 22 -5.93 26.69 21.99
CA ALA A 22 -6.16 26.31 20.60
C ALA A 22 -6.83 24.95 20.47
N ASN A 23 -6.58 24.02 21.41
CA ASN A 23 -7.21 22.70 21.44
C ASN A 23 -7.04 21.93 20.12
N VAL A 24 -5.77 21.72 19.73
CA VAL A 24 -5.41 21.00 18.50
C VAL A 24 -5.99 19.57 18.49
N ASP A 25 -6.18 18.95 19.65
CA ASP A 25 -6.80 17.63 19.78
C ASP A 25 -8.25 17.60 19.27
N ALA A 26 -9.05 18.63 19.57
CA ALA A 26 -10.40 18.74 19.02
C ALA A 26 -10.39 18.97 17.50
N MET A 27 -9.41 19.70 16.98
CA MET A 27 -9.26 19.92 15.54
C MET A 27 -8.96 18.64 14.76
N LEU A 28 -8.28 17.67 15.40
CA LEU A 28 -8.01 16.36 14.78
C LEU A 28 -9.29 15.54 14.60
N SER A 29 -10.27 15.74 15.48
CA SER A 29 -11.54 15.00 15.45
C SER A 29 -12.62 15.69 14.60
N ASP A 30 -12.55 17.02 14.46
CA ASP A 30 -13.55 17.80 13.71
C ASP A 30 -12.90 18.85 12.78
N PRO A 31 -12.94 18.63 11.44
CA PRO A 31 -12.44 19.57 10.44
C PRO A 31 -13.11 20.95 10.48
N ALA A 32 -14.38 21.04 10.88
CA ALA A 32 -15.08 22.33 10.97
C ALA A 32 -14.54 23.16 12.13
N THR A 33 -14.33 22.51 13.29
CA THR A 33 -13.63 23.12 14.44
C THR A 33 -12.20 23.52 14.08
N ALA A 34 -11.48 22.72 13.29
CA ALA A 34 -10.15 23.06 12.80
C ALA A 34 -10.17 24.35 11.97
N ALA A 35 -11.00 24.41 10.93
CA ALA A 35 -11.08 25.57 10.03
C ALA A 35 -11.44 26.85 10.80
N LYS A 36 -12.43 26.77 11.70
CA LYS A 36 -12.85 27.89 12.54
C LYS A 36 -11.71 28.37 13.45
N THR A 37 -11.01 27.44 14.09
CA THR A 37 -9.96 27.79 15.05
C THR A 37 -8.72 28.36 14.35
N ILE A 38 -8.31 27.79 13.22
CA ILE A 38 -7.20 28.29 12.39
C ILE A 38 -7.52 29.71 11.90
N SER A 39 -8.75 29.94 11.41
CA SER A 39 -9.20 31.27 10.98
C SER A 39 -9.17 32.26 12.14
N ARG A 40 -9.60 31.85 13.34
CA ARG A 40 -9.55 32.70 14.54
C ARG A 40 -8.13 32.97 15.00
N ILE A 41 -7.19 32.03 14.88
CA ILE A 41 -5.77 32.28 15.18
C ILE A 41 -5.20 33.34 14.24
N ALA A 42 -5.56 33.32 12.97
CA ALA A 42 -5.10 34.31 12.00
C ALA A 42 -5.72 35.71 12.21
N ALA A 43 -7.02 35.76 12.56
CA ALA A 43 -7.76 37.02 12.71
C ALA A 43 -7.65 37.63 14.12
N GLU A 44 -7.70 36.81 15.15
CA GLU A 44 -7.79 37.20 16.57
C GLU A 44 -6.82 36.36 17.44
N PRO A 45 -5.51 36.40 17.16
CA PRO A 45 -4.51 35.61 17.91
C PRO A 45 -4.53 35.89 19.42
N GLU A 46 -4.82 37.14 19.82
CA GLU A 46 -4.89 37.51 21.25
C GLU A 46 -5.97 36.75 22.03
N SER A 47 -6.99 36.20 21.35
CA SER A 47 -8.02 35.35 21.97
C SER A 47 -7.47 34.03 22.53
N PHE A 48 -6.29 33.60 22.07
CA PHE A 48 -5.61 32.39 22.53
C PHE A 48 -4.50 32.68 23.54
N GLY A 49 -4.06 33.92 23.66
CA GLY A 49 -3.07 34.33 24.65
C GLY A 49 -2.37 35.63 24.29
N ALA A 50 -1.70 36.23 25.29
CA ALA A 50 -0.92 37.43 25.07
C ALA A 50 0.29 37.17 24.16
N PHE A 51 0.53 38.09 23.23
CA PHE A 51 1.72 38.06 22.37
C PHE A 51 3.01 38.10 23.17
N LYS A 52 4.05 37.47 22.61
CA LYS A 52 5.42 37.65 23.07
C LYS A 52 5.88 39.09 22.85
N GLY A 53 6.67 39.62 23.78
CA GLY A 53 7.13 41.00 23.74
C GLY A 53 6.06 42.04 24.12
N LYS A 54 6.49 43.28 24.33
CA LYS A 54 5.67 44.40 24.82
C LYS A 54 5.71 45.57 23.86
N THR A 55 4.66 46.37 23.87
CA THR A 55 4.54 47.64 23.15
C THR A 55 4.36 48.80 24.12
N GLY A 56 4.61 50.03 23.66
CA GLY A 56 4.42 51.25 24.46
C GLY A 56 5.70 52.03 24.73
N LEU A 57 5.53 53.17 25.42
CA LEU A 57 6.61 54.13 25.68
C LEU A 57 7.70 53.57 26.62
N LEU A 58 7.32 52.66 27.51
CA LEU A 58 8.22 52.02 28.48
C LEU A 58 8.82 50.68 27.99
N ALA A 59 8.47 50.22 26.79
CA ALA A 59 8.95 48.95 26.26
C ALA A 59 10.38 49.06 25.71
N SER A 60 11.23 48.08 26.05
CA SER A 60 12.60 48.02 25.55
C SER A 60 12.66 47.74 24.04
N ARG A 61 13.83 47.94 23.41
CA ARG A 61 14.02 47.57 21.99
C ARG A 61 13.84 46.07 21.77
N ALA A 62 14.28 45.24 22.72
CA ALA A 62 14.11 43.79 22.66
C ALA A 62 12.62 43.41 22.74
N ASP A 63 11.86 44.02 23.65
CA ASP A 63 10.41 43.79 23.76
C ASP A 63 9.66 44.12 22.47
N LYS A 64 10.01 45.25 21.84
CA LYS A 64 9.40 45.68 20.57
C LYS A 64 9.78 44.74 19.43
N SER A 65 11.03 44.27 19.38
CA SER A 65 11.49 43.29 18.39
C SER A 65 10.79 41.94 18.55
N ASP A 66 10.63 41.46 19.79
CA ASP A 66 9.90 40.24 20.11
C ASP A 66 8.43 40.35 19.68
N ARG A 67 7.80 41.51 19.93
CA ARG A 67 6.44 41.75 19.45
C ARG A 67 6.34 41.71 17.94
N ASP A 68 7.25 42.39 17.24
CA ASP A 68 7.24 42.46 15.78
C ASP A 68 7.42 41.07 15.15
N ARG A 69 8.31 40.26 15.75
CA ARG A 69 8.49 38.85 15.39
C ARG A 69 7.24 38.01 15.68
N ALA A 70 6.57 38.22 16.81
CA ALA A 70 5.35 37.52 17.15
C ALA A 70 4.24 37.76 16.13
N LEU A 71 4.02 39.02 15.75
CA LEU A 71 3.02 39.39 14.73
C LEU A 71 3.33 38.75 13.37
N LYS A 72 4.59 38.75 12.94
CA LYS A 72 5.03 38.10 11.69
C LYS A 72 4.86 36.58 11.69
N ASN A 73 4.78 35.95 12.87
CA ASN A 73 4.64 34.50 12.99
C ASN A 73 3.19 34.03 13.18
N VAL A 74 2.19 34.93 13.21
CA VAL A 74 0.77 34.56 13.35
C VAL A 74 0.29 33.74 12.15
N THR A 75 0.44 34.25 10.93
CA THR A 75 0.03 33.52 9.72
C THR A 75 0.80 32.21 9.56
N PRO A 76 2.14 32.19 9.69
CA PRO A 76 2.88 30.93 9.67
C PRO A 76 2.44 29.92 10.75
N LEU A 77 2.00 30.37 11.92
CA LEU A 77 1.45 29.48 12.94
C LEU A 77 0.15 28.82 12.44
N ALA A 78 -0.79 29.60 11.92
CA ALA A 78 -2.04 29.08 11.36
C ALA A 78 -1.80 28.09 10.21
N ASP A 79 -0.85 28.40 9.32
CA ASP A 79 -0.45 27.53 8.22
C ASP A 79 0.18 26.22 8.73
N SER A 80 1.06 26.30 9.73
CA SER A 80 1.70 25.12 10.30
C SER A 80 0.71 24.15 10.95
N ILE A 81 -0.36 24.68 11.55
CA ILE A 81 -1.44 23.86 12.12
C ILE A 81 -2.21 23.19 10.98
N SER A 82 -2.59 23.93 9.94
CA SER A 82 -3.25 23.38 8.74
C SER A 82 -2.44 22.25 8.10
N ASP A 83 -1.14 22.47 7.89
CA ASP A 83 -0.24 21.50 7.29
C ASP A 83 -0.08 20.26 8.15
N TYR A 84 0.03 20.42 9.47
CA TYR A 84 0.10 19.29 10.41
C TYR A 84 -1.17 18.43 10.36
N LEU A 85 -2.36 19.06 10.39
CA LEU A 85 -3.63 18.34 10.33
C LEU A 85 -3.77 17.57 8.99
N ARG A 86 -3.38 18.21 7.87
CA ARG A 86 -3.38 17.56 6.55
C ARG A 86 -2.45 16.35 6.51
N GLN A 87 -1.18 16.52 6.91
CA GLN A 87 -0.19 15.45 6.90
C GLN A 87 -0.62 14.26 7.78
N ARG A 88 -1.18 14.54 8.95
CA ARG A 88 -1.66 13.50 9.86
C ARG A 88 -2.87 12.76 9.28
N GLY A 89 -3.85 13.48 8.73
CA GLY A 89 -5.00 12.85 8.08
C GLY A 89 -4.61 12.00 6.85
N ASP A 90 -3.62 12.44 6.07
CA ASP A 90 -3.08 11.66 4.96
C ASP A 90 -2.39 10.38 5.44
N ALA A 91 -1.60 10.45 6.51
CA ALA A 91 -0.95 9.29 7.10
C ALA A 91 -1.97 8.28 7.66
N GLU A 92 -2.97 8.75 8.40
CA GLU A 92 -4.04 7.89 8.95
C GLU A 92 -4.82 7.19 7.82
N ARG A 93 -5.18 7.92 6.75
CA ARG A 93 -5.83 7.32 5.57
C ARG A 93 -4.96 6.27 4.88
N ARG A 94 -3.66 6.51 4.74
CA ARG A 94 -2.72 5.54 4.15
C ARG A 94 -2.63 4.28 5.00
N ILE A 95 -2.46 4.42 6.31
CA ILE A 95 -2.39 3.30 7.25
C ILE A 95 -3.69 2.49 7.20
N GLN A 96 -4.85 3.15 7.21
CA GLN A 96 -6.14 2.47 7.09
C GLN A 96 -6.30 1.76 5.73
N ALA A 97 -5.85 2.38 4.64
CA ALA A 97 -5.90 1.77 3.32
C ALA A 97 -4.98 0.55 3.22
N GLU A 98 -3.78 0.62 3.81
CA GLU A 98 -2.84 -0.49 3.91
C GLU A 98 -3.43 -1.63 4.77
N GLU A 99 -4.01 -1.30 5.93
CA GLU A 99 -4.68 -2.28 6.79
C GLU A 99 -5.86 -2.96 6.09
N LEU A 100 -6.70 -2.20 5.39
CA LEU A 100 -7.80 -2.73 4.60
C LEU A 100 -7.31 -3.57 3.41
N ALA A 101 -6.21 -3.18 2.76
CA ALA A 101 -5.60 -3.97 1.69
C ALA A 101 -5.08 -5.32 2.21
N VAL A 102 -4.38 -5.32 3.35
CA VAL A 102 -3.93 -6.54 4.04
C VAL A 102 -5.11 -7.41 4.45
N ARG A 103 -6.15 -6.83 5.06
CA ARG A 103 -7.36 -7.57 5.44
C ARG A 103 -8.08 -8.17 4.24
N ARG A 104 -8.20 -7.44 3.13
CA ARG A 104 -8.79 -7.96 1.89
C ARG A 104 -7.97 -9.13 1.34
N GLN A 105 -6.65 -9.03 1.31
CA GLN A 105 -5.79 -10.13 0.87
C GLN A 105 -5.91 -11.36 1.77
N VAL A 106 -6.01 -11.18 3.09
CA VAL A 106 -6.22 -12.28 4.04
C VAL A 106 -7.63 -12.89 3.91
N ALA A 107 -8.64 -12.09 3.57
CA ALA A 107 -10.03 -12.52 3.42
C ALA A 107 -10.34 -13.21 2.07
N LEU A 108 -9.43 -13.15 1.09
CA LEU A 108 -9.61 -13.90 -0.17
C LEU A 108 -9.40 -15.39 0.09
N GLU A 109 -10.49 -16.13 0.20
CA GLU A 109 -10.45 -17.60 0.19
C GLU A 109 -9.87 -18.08 -1.14
N ILE A 110 -8.90 -18.99 -1.05
CA ILE A 110 -8.40 -19.70 -2.22
C ILE A 110 -9.36 -20.85 -2.47
N PRO A 111 -10.02 -20.93 -3.64
CA PRO A 111 -10.97 -22.00 -3.93
C PRO A 111 -10.32 -23.37 -3.75
N ALA A 112 -11.00 -24.29 -3.06
CA ALA A 112 -10.54 -25.66 -2.98
C ALA A 112 -10.61 -26.31 -4.37
N LEU A 113 -9.48 -26.82 -4.84
CA LEU A 113 -9.43 -27.56 -6.10
C LEU A 113 -10.15 -28.91 -5.97
N SER A 114 -10.90 -29.26 -7.01
CA SER A 114 -11.47 -30.57 -7.26
C SER A 114 -10.37 -31.63 -7.33
N SER A 115 -10.72 -32.89 -7.01
CA SER A 115 -9.74 -34.00 -7.06
C SER A 115 -9.14 -34.16 -8.47
N ASN A 116 -9.92 -33.87 -9.52
CA ASN A 116 -9.45 -33.92 -10.90
C ASN A 116 -8.43 -32.81 -11.17
N ALA A 117 -8.74 -31.56 -10.80
CA ALA A 117 -7.81 -30.44 -10.97
C ALA A 117 -6.51 -30.61 -10.17
N LYS A 118 -6.59 -31.18 -8.95
CA LYS A 118 -5.39 -31.55 -8.17
C LYS A 118 -4.52 -32.57 -8.91
N SER A 119 -5.13 -33.64 -9.42
CA SER A 119 -4.41 -34.69 -10.16
C SER A 119 -3.74 -34.14 -11.43
N VAL A 120 -4.41 -33.21 -12.11
CA VAL A 120 -3.83 -32.52 -13.28
C VAL A 120 -2.64 -31.65 -12.88
N LEU A 121 -2.76 -30.84 -11.81
CA LEU A 121 -1.63 -30.04 -11.32
C LEU A 121 -0.44 -30.89 -10.88
N GLU A 122 -0.67 -32.06 -10.27
CA GLU A 122 0.42 -32.99 -9.92
C GLU A 122 1.18 -33.45 -11.16
N ARG A 123 0.48 -33.78 -12.25
CA ARG A 123 1.12 -34.14 -13.52
C ARG A 123 1.88 -32.97 -14.14
N VAL A 124 1.32 -31.76 -14.07
CA VAL A 124 2.00 -30.55 -14.52
C VAL A 124 3.28 -30.34 -13.71
N ARG A 125 3.23 -30.47 -12.38
CA ARG A 125 4.44 -30.40 -11.52
C ARG A 125 5.48 -31.42 -11.97
N ASP A 126 5.09 -32.67 -12.15
CA ASP A 126 6.02 -33.72 -12.55
C ASP A 126 6.62 -33.45 -13.94
N ALA A 127 5.86 -32.82 -14.85
CA ALA A 127 6.36 -32.36 -16.14
C ALA A 127 7.34 -31.17 -16.01
N ILE A 128 7.08 -30.21 -15.10
CA ILE A 128 8.02 -29.14 -14.76
C ILE A 128 9.33 -29.73 -14.23
N ASP A 129 9.25 -30.69 -13.30
CA ASP A 129 10.42 -31.32 -12.69
C ASP A 129 11.26 -32.10 -13.72
N ARG A 130 10.62 -32.66 -14.75
CA ARG A 130 11.28 -33.29 -15.90
C ARG A 130 11.75 -32.32 -16.99
N ASN A 131 11.51 -31.02 -16.83
CA ASN A 131 11.74 -30.00 -17.86
C ASN A 131 10.99 -30.28 -19.19
N ASP A 132 9.81 -30.89 -19.08
CA ASP A 132 8.94 -31.33 -20.18
C ASP A 132 7.53 -30.71 -20.05
N LEU A 133 7.51 -29.44 -19.63
CA LEU A 133 6.27 -28.70 -19.37
C LEU A 133 5.32 -28.61 -20.59
N PRO A 134 5.78 -28.51 -21.85
CA PRO A 134 4.89 -28.51 -23.01
C PRO A 134 3.98 -29.74 -23.08
N SER A 135 4.52 -30.94 -22.83
CA SER A 135 3.74 -32.19 -22.85
C SER A 135 2.79 -32.32 -21.65
N GLY A 136 3.16 -31.75 -20.50
CA GLY A 136 2.24 -31.62 -19.36
C GLY A 136 1.06 -30.67 -19.62
N LEU A 137 1.29 -29.63 -20.43
CA LEU A 137 0.31 -28.60 -20.77
C LEU A 137 -0.80 -29.12 -21.69
N GLU A 138 -0.45 -29.91 -22.71
CA GLU A 138 -1.44 -30.45 -23.68
C GLU A 138 -2.51 -31.28 -22.99
N TYR A 139 -2.12 -32.06 -21.99
CA TYR A 139 -3.05 -32.86 -21.19
C TYR A 139 -3.84 -32.01 -20.19
N ALA A 140 -3.18 -31.07 -19.50
CA ALA A 140 -3.83 -30.21 -18.51
C ALA A 140 -4.89 -29.27 -19.10
N LEU A 141 -4.74 -28.91 -20.38
CA LEU A 141 -5.64 -28.00 -21.09
C LEU A 141 -6.72 -28.71 -21.92
N ALA A 142 -6.72 -30.04 -21.96
CA ALA A 142 -7.70 -30.81 -22.73
C ALA A 142 -9.13 -30.71 -22.14
N ASP A 143 -9.24 -30.63 -20.81
CA ASP A 143 -10.52 -30.46 -20.11
C ASP A 143 -10.76 -28.96 -19.82
N LYS A 144 -11.79 -28.40 -20.49
CA LYS A 144 -12.16 -26.99 -20.36
C LYS A 144 -12.63 -26.62 -18.94
N MET A 145 -13.24 -27.55 -18.22
CA MET A 145 -13.74 -27.32 -16.86
C MET A 145 -12.58 -27.26 -15.88
N VAL A 146 -11.64 -28.22 -15.97
CA VAL A 146 -10.41 -28.20 -15.17
C VAL A 146 -9.58 -26.96 -15.48
N LYS A 147 -9.45 -26.60 -16.76
CA LYS A 147 -8.75 -25.38 -17.16
C LYS A 147 -9.33 -24.13 -16.48
N ALA A 148 -10.65 -23.94 -16.56
CA ALA A 148 -11.31 -22.78 -15.94
C ALA A 148 -11.11 -22.77 -14.41
N GLU A 149 -11.14 -23.94 -13.77
CA GLU A 149 -10.87 -24.08 -12.34
C GLU A 149 -9.42 -23.70 -11.98
N LEU A 150 -8.43 -24.16 -12.76
CA LEU A 150 -7.02 -23.82 -12.56
C LEU A 150 -6.73 -22.34 -12.83
N GLU A 151 -7.37 -21.74 -13.84
CA GLU A 151 -7.28 -20.30 -14.11
C GLU A 151 -7.87 -19.48 -12.94
N GLY A 152 -9.03 -19.89 -12.43
CA GLY A 152 -9.65 -19.26 -11.25
C GLY A 152 -8.77 -19.37 -10.00
N PHE A 153 -8.18 -20.54 -9.77
CA PHE A 153 -7.24 -20.77 -8.68
C PHE A 153 -5.95 -19.94 -8.85
N ALA A 154 -5.38 -19.89 -10.05
CA ALA A 154 -4.19 -19.07 -10.36
C ALA A 154 -4.45 -17.58 -10.11
N LYS A 155 -5.64 -17.10 -10.48
CA LYS A 155 -6.08 -15.74 -10.22
C LYS A 155 -6.18 -15.45 -8.73
N ALA A 156 -6.84 -16.31 -7.95
CA ALA A 156 -6.93 -16.17 -6.50
C ALA A 156 -5.54 -16.18 -5.82
N VAL A 157 -4.64 -17.07 -6.24
CA VAL A 157 -3.25 -17.11 -5.76
C VAL A 157 -2.51 -15.81 -6.11
N THR A 158 -2.68 -15.29 -7.32
CA THR A 158 -2.06 -14.03 -7.76
C THR A 158 -2.59 -12.82 -7.00
N GLU A 159 -3.90 -12.75 -6.76
CA GLU A 159 -4.54 -11.66 -6.01
C GLU A 159 -4.14 -11.67 -4.53
N ARG A 160 -4.00 -12.86 -3.92
CA ARG A 160 -3.65 -13.01 -2.51
C ARG A 160 -2.16 -12.85 -2.22
N PHE A 161 -1.29 -13.39 -3.08
CA PHE A 161 0.14 -13.45 -2.81
C PHE A 161 1.01 -12.63 -3.78
N GLY A 162 0.48 -12.21 -4.92
CA GLY A 162 1.19 -11.44 -5.94
C GLY A 162 1.61 -12.27 -7.16
N GLU A 163 1.75 -11.58 -8.30
CA GLU A 163 1.91 -12.17 -9.64
C GLU A 163 3.22 -12.92 -9.90
N ARG A 164 4.26 -12.68 -9.08
CA ARG A 164 5.58 -13.32 -9.27
C ARG A 164 6.10 -13.99 -8.01
N THR A 165 5.26 -14.21 -7.00
CA THR A 165 5.70 -14.60 -5.67
C THR A 165 6.25 -16.03 -5.62
N PHE A 166 5.64 -16.97 -6.36
CA PHE A 166 6.08 -18.37 -6.39
C PHE A 166 6.92 -18.73 -7.61
N LEU A 167 7.28 -17.79 -8.49
CA LEU A 167 8.12 -18.08 -9.67
C LEU A 167 9.63 -18.24 -9.37
N PRO A 168 10.25 -17.40 -8.52
CA PRO A 168 11.70 -17.46 -8.26
C PRO A 168 12.16 -18.81 -7.70
N LEU A 169 13.44 -19.13 -7.91
CA LEU A 169 14.07 -20.34 -7.33
C LEU A 169 14.02 -20.35 -5.79
N ALA A 170 14.07 -19.18 -5.16
CA ALA A 170 13.95 -19.04 -3.71
C ALA A 170 12.60 -19.52 -3.15
N ALA A 171 11.57 -19.65 -4.00
CA ALA A 171 10.26 -20.18 -3.63
C ALA A 171 10.10 -21.68 -3.96
N LYS A 172 11.19 -22.40 -4.29
CA LYS A 172 11.14 -23.82 -4.69
C LYS A 172 10.68 -24.72 -3.55
N ASP A 173 10.97 -24.36 -2.32
CA ASP A 173 10.59 -25.11 -1.13
C ASP A 173 10.04 -24.19 -0.02
N THR A 174 9.68 -24.80 1.09
CA THR A 174 9.12 -24.13 2.28
C THR A 174 10.17 -23.85 3.35
N THR A 175 11.45 -24.01 3.04
CA THR A 175 12.59 -23.81 3.97
C THR A 175 13.32 -22.50 3.72
N GLY A 176 13.20 -21.93 2.53
CA GLY A 176 13.87 -20.71 2.12
C GLY A 176 13.26 -19.39 2.62
N GLU A 177 13.96 -18.30 2.30
CA GLU A 177 13.61 -16.92 2.66
C GLU A 177 12.24 -16.48 2.11
N ALA A 178 11.83 -17.00 0.95
CA ALA A 178 10.53 -16.70 0.35
C ALA A 178 9.37 -17.17 1.25
N PHE A 179 9.48 -18.37 1.83
CA PHE A 179 8.49 -18.91 2.75
C PHE A 179 8.45 -18.11 4.05
N GLN A 180 9.61 -17.77 4.61
CA GLN A 180 9.70 -16.98 5.85
C GLN A 180 9.09 -15.59 5.68
N ARG A 181 9.40 -14.90 4.57
CA ARG A 181 8.85 -13.58 4.27
C ARG A 181 7.34 -13.63 4.12
N MET A 182 6.81 -14.60 3.37
CA MET A 182 5.38 -14.72 3.11
C MET A 182 4.57 -15.11 4.35
N THR A 183 5.17 -15.91 5.24
CA THR A 183 4.52 -16.35 6.46
C THR A 183 4.80 -15.46 7.68
N SER A 184 5.46 -14.33 7.48
CA SER A 184 5.71 -13.34 8.52
C SER A 184 4.37 -12.82 9.06
N GLY A 185 4.17 -12.90 10.37
CA GLY A 185 2.92 -12.49 11.03
C GLY A 185 1.79 -13.53 11.03
N MET A 186 1.95 -14.69 10.38
CA MET A 186 0.98 -15.78 10.43
C MET A 186 1.11 -16.61 11.71
N ASN A 187 -0.02 -17.12 12.22
CA ASN A 187 -0.03 -18.08 13.33
C ASN A 187 0.38 -19.50 12.87
N ALA A 188 0.56 -20.43 13.82
CA ALA A 188 1.03 -21.78 13.51
C ALA A 188 0.10 -22.56 12.56
N VAL A 189 -1.22 -22.39 12.69
CA VAL A 189 -2.22 -23.06 11.85
C VAL A 189 -2.13 -22.55 10.41
N GLN A 190 -2.15 -21.23 10.24
CA GLN A 190 -2.02 -20.57 8.92
C GLN A 190 -0.70 -20.94 8.24
N LYS A 191 0.41 -20.99 8.99
CA LYS A 191 1.71 -21.44 8.47
C LYS A 191 1.65 -22.87 7.95
N SER A 192 0.96 -23.76 8.66
CA SER A 192 0.78 -25.15 8.23
C SER A 192 -0.06 -25.24 6.95
N GLU A 193 -1.15 -24.49 6.85
CA GLU A 193 -2.01 -24.45 5.66
C GLU A 193 -1.24 -23.94 4.43
N VAL A 194 -0.51 -22.83 4.58
CA VAL A 194 0.34 -22.29 3.50
C VAL A 194 1.43 -23.29 3.11
N LYS A 195 2.03 -23.98 4.08
CA LYS A 195 3.04 -25.03 3.81
C LYS A 195 2.46 -26.17 2.99
N GLN A 196 1.25 -26.63 3.29
CA GLN A 196 0.57 -27.69 2.55
C GLN A 196 0.21 -27.27 1.12
N ALA A 197 -0.30 -26.05 0.95
CA ALA A 197 -0.71 -25.53 -0.35
C ALA A 197 0.47 -24.99 -1.21
N TRP A 198 1.65 -24.83 -0.63
CA TRP A 198 2.80 -24.12 -1.23
C TRP A 198 3.13 -24.62 -2.64
N MET A 199 3.30 -25.93 -2.78
CA MET A 199 3.68 -26.54 -4.05
C MET A 199 2.56 -26.40 -5.08
N THR A 200 1.31 -26.56 -4.68
CA THR A 200 0.14 -26.40 -5.56
C THR A 200 0.03 -24.96 -6.09
N MET A 201 0.20 -23.96 -5.21
CA MET A 201 0.19 -22.54 -5.57
C MET A 201 1.36 -22.18 -6.49
N ARG A 202 2.55 -22.76 -6.23
CA ARG A 202 3.71 -22.60 -7.12
C ARG A 202 3.44 -23.17 -8.51
N THR A 203 2.97 -24.41 -8.58
CA THR A 203 2.75 -25.10 -9.85
C THR A 203 1.70 -24.37 -10.70
N VAL A 204 0.60 -23.90 -10.11
CA VAL A 204 -0.42 -23.18 -10.89
C VAL A 204 0.12 -21.84 -11.42
N GLN A 205 0.97 -21.14 -10.66
CA GLN A 205 1.55 -19.87 -11.11
C GLN A 205 2.57 -20.09 -12.23
N GLN A 206 3.37 -21.17 -12.16
CA GLN A 206 4.27 -21.58 -13.23
C GLN A 206 3.48 -21.95 -14.50
N LEU A 207 2.38 -22.70 -14.36
CA LEU A 207 1.48 -23.04 -15.45
C LEU A 207 0.93 -21.78 -16.14
N SER A 208 0.33 -20.86 -15.36
CA SER A 208 -0.24 -19.61 -15.87
C SER A 208 0.83 -18.69 -16.52
N ALA A 209 2.04 -18.63 -15.96
CA ALA A 209 3.14 -17.89 -16.57
C ALA A 209 3.54 -18.49 -17.93
N HIS A 210 3.64 -19.81 -18.02
CA HIS A 210 3.98 -20.51 -19.26
C HIS A 210 2.90 -20.32 -20.34
N GLU A 211 1.63 -20.46 -19.98
CA GLU A 211 0.51 -20.23 -20.90
C GLU A 211 0.52 -18.83 -21.51
N ARG A 212 0.80 -17.81 -20.68
CA ARG A 212 0.93 -16.43 -21.15
C ARG A 212 2.09 -16.27 -22.11
N SER A 213 3.24 -16.89 -21.84
CA SER A 213 4.40 -16.89 -22.74
C SER A 213 4.08 -17.58 -24.08
N VAL A 214 3.45 -18.76 -24.06
CA VAL A 214 3.07 -19.49 -25.28
C VAL A 214 2.05 -18.69 -26.11
N THR A 215 1.08 -18.06 -25.45
CA THR A 215 0.06 -17.26 -26.14
C THR A 215 0.68 -16.02 -26.78
N ALA A 216 1.57 -15.33 -26.06
CA ALA A 216 2.29 -14.17 -26.60
C ALA A 216 3.19 -14.55 -27.79
N LEU A 217 3.85 -15.71 -27.75
CA LEU A 217 4.64 -16.24 -28.86
C LEU A 217 3.76 -16.50 -30.10
N LYS A 218 2.63 -17.20 -29.93
CA LYS A 218 1.69 -17.47 -31.02
C LYS A 218 1.14 -16.18 -31.65
N GLN A 219 0.82 -15.18 -30.84
CA GLN A 219 0.37 -13.87 -31.32
C GLN A 219 1.48 -13.14 -32.11
N ALA A 220 2.72 -13.17 -31.61
CA ALA A 220 3.85 -12.58 -32.31
C ALA A 220 4.14 -13.29 -33.65
N GLU A 221 4.00 -14.61 -33.72
CA GLU A 221 4.14 -15.39 -34.94
C GLU A 221 3.04 -15.07 -35.96
N ALA A 222 1.78 -15.00 -35.53
CA ALA A 222 0.66 -14.61 -36.39
C ALA A 222 0.87 -13.21 -36.99
N LEU A 223 1.34 -12.25 -36.18
CA LEU A 223 1.68 -10.90 -36.65
C LEU A 223 2.85 -10.88 -37.64
N ARG A 224 3.84 -11.77 -37.47
CA ARG A 224 4.95 -11.92 -38.43
C ARG A 224 4.46 -12.47 -39.77
N GLN A 225 3.59 -13.48 -39.75
CA GLN A 225 3.06 -14.12 -40.96
C GLN A 225 2.18 -13.17 -41.78
N THR A 226 1.33 -12.37 -41.12
CA THR A 226 0.50 -11.36 -41.82
C THR A 226 1.36 -10.27 -42.44
N LYS A 227 2.44 -9.83 -41.76
CA LYS A 227 3.39 -8.85 -42.30
C LYS A 227 4.20 -9.39 -43.47
N SER A 228 4.61 -10.66 -43.45
CA SER A 228 5.34 -11.27 -44.58
C SER A 228 4.45 -11.50 -45.80
N GLN A 229 3.19 -11.89 -45.62
CA GLN A 229 2.24 -12.07 -46.73
C GLN A 229 1.88 -10.75 -47.42
N GLY A 230 1.83 -9.64 -46.68
CA GLY A 230 1.64 -8.30 -47.25
C GLY A 230 2.83 -7.78 -48.08
N LEU A 231 4.01 -8.37 -47.94
CA LEU A 231 5.23 -8.00 -48.68
C LEU A 231 5.44 -8.82 -49.97
N THR A 232 4.77 -9.96 -50.12
CA THR A 232 4.88 -10.87 -51.27
C THR A 232 3.87 -10.61 -52.39
N LEU A 233 3.03 -9.57 -52.29
CA LEU A 233 2.18 -9.11 -53.39
C LEU A 233 2.88 -7.97 -54.15
N LYS A 234 3.75 -8.34 -55.10
CA LYS A 234 4.23 -7.48 -56.20
C LYS A 234 4.45 -8.32 -57.45
#